data_AF-A0A6A5X3Y2-F1
#
_entry.id   AF-A0A6A5X3Y2-F1
#
_cell.length_a   1.000
_cell.length_b   1.000
_cell.length_c   1.000
_cell.angle_alpha   90.00
_cell.angle_beta   90.00
_cell.angle_gamma   90.00
#
_symmetry.space_group_name_H-M   'P 1'
#
loop_
_entity.id
_entity.type
_entity.pdbx_description
1 polymer ?
#
loop_
_entity_poly.entity_id
_entity_poly.type
_entity_poly.pdbx_seq_one_letter_code
_entity_poly.pdbx_strand_id
1 'polypeptide(L)'
;MFEYTALKDPSDEIRLLELQWDENEQGPLLCRMRRFKLRETPDYFALSYVWGNASPTQELFRTAFDWKSKPFLIWADAVCVNQSSVQERNQQVRIMHRIYRFASSVWVY
;
A
#
# COMPACT_ATOMS: atom_id res chain seq x y z
N MET A 1 8.56 8.45 11.93
CA MET A 1 9.45 7.92 10.89
C MET A 1 9.24 6.41 10.88
N PHE A 2 8.82 5.80 9.78
CA PHE A 2 8.61 4.35 9.72
C PHE A 2 9.96 3.63 9.70
N GLU A 3 10.18 2.68 10.60
CA GLU A 3 11.37 1.83 10.56
C GLU A 3 11.23 0.77 9.46
N TYR A 4 12.01 0.90 8.41
CA TYR A 4 12.05 -0.08 7.32
C TYR A 4 12.91 -1.26 7.72
N THR A 5 12.27 -2.41 7.99
CA THR A 5 13.00 -3.67 8.02
C THR A 5 13.33 -4.09 6.59
N ALA A 6 14.59 -4.44 6.33
CA ALA A 6 15.00 -5.00 5.04
C ALA A 6 14.12 -6.20 4.66
N LEU A 7 13.72 -6.27 3.39
CA LEU A 7 13.06 -7.45 2.83
C LEU A 7 14.11 -8.57 2.73
N LYS A 8 13.72 -9.81 3.07
CA LYS A 8 14.61 -10.97 2.94
C LYS A 8 14.75 -11.35 1.46
N ASP A 9 13.67 -11.21 0.70
CA ASP A 9 13.65 -11.36 -0.75
C ASP A 9 12.85 -10.22 -1.39
N PRO A 10 13.49 -9.10 -1.73
CA PRO A 10 12.83 -7.96 -2.39
C PRO A 10 12.30 -8.25 -3.81
N SER A 11 12.52 -9.46 -4.36
CA SER A 11 11.97 -9.89 -5.64
C SER A 11 10.67 -10.70 -5.53
N ASP A 12 10.30 -11.11 -4.32
CA ASP A 12 9.04 -11.83 -4.08
C ASP A 12 8.32 -11.38 -2.80
N GLU A 13 8.88 -10.46 -2.02
CA GLU A 13 8.22 -9.84 -0.86
C GLU A 13 7.80 -8.40 -1.19
N ILE A 14 6.67 -8.00 -0.62
CA ILE A 14 6.16 -6.62 -0.64
C ILE A 14 5.79 -6.18 0.77
N ARG A 15 5.78 -4.86 0.98
CA ARG A 15 5.21 -4.25 2.18
C ARG A 15 3.81 -3.74 1.86
N LEU A 16 2.87 -3.98 2.77
CA LEU A 16 1.53 -3.41 2.73
C LEU A 16 1.33 -2.58 3.99
N LEU A 17 0.68 -1.43 3.85
CA LEU A 17 0.27 -0.60 4.96
C LEU A 17 -1.14 -1.02 5.38
N GLU A 18 -1.25 -1.55 6.59
CA GLU A 18 -2.52 -1.83 7.24
C GLU A 18 -3.03 -0.55 7.90
N LEU A 19 -4.24 -0.14 7.53
CA LEU A 19 -4.93 1.02 8.09
C LEU A 19 -6.12 0.55 8.91
N GLN A 20 -6.21 1.03 10.15
CA GLN A 20 -7.32 0.74 11.06
C GLN A 20 -7.80 2.04 11.71
N TRP A 21 -9.11 2.27 11.64
CA TRP A 21 -9.78 3.35 12.36
C TRP A 21 -10.09 2.91 13.78
N ASP A 22 -9.91 3.82 14.74
CA ASP A 22 -10.44 3.65 16.09
C ASP A 22 -11.96 3.78 16.04
N GLU A 23 -12.67 2.87 16.72
CA GLU A 23 -14.14 2.85 16.81
C GLU A 23 -14.70 4.18 17.37
N ASN A 24 -13.88 4.98 18.06
CA ASN A 24 -14.31 6.22 18.69
C ASN A 24 -14.33 7.47 17.78
N GLU A 25 -14.07 7.34 16.47
CA GLU A 25 -14.03 8.43 15.45
C GLU A 25 -13.10 9.64 15.77
N GLN A 26 -12.45 9.64 16.93
CA GLN A 26 -11.53 10.67 17.43
C GLN A 26 -10.10 10.12 17.63
N GLY A 27 -9.93 8.80 17.52
CA GLY A 27 -8.63 8.15 17.63
C GLY A 27 -7.78 8.33 16.36
N PRO A 28 -6.44 8.31 16.49
CA PRO A 28 -5.56 8.39 15.33
C PRO A 28 -5.74 7.16 14.43
N LEU A 29 -5.60 7.36 13.11
CA LEU A 29 -5.47 6.27 12.16
C LEU A 29 -4.27 5.40 12.57
N LEU A 30 -4.50 4.15 12.94
CA LEU A 30 -3.43 3.21 13.24
C LEU A 30 -2.89 2.68 11.92
N CYS A 31 -1.62 3.00 11.66
CA CYS A 31 -0.90 2.59 10.47
C CYS A 31 0.15 1.55 10.84
N ARG A 32 0.03 0.32 10.33
CA ARG A 32 1.02 -0.74 10.57
C ARG A 32 1.59 -1.25 9.25
N MET A 33 2.91 -1.21 9.12
CA MET A 33 3.57 -1.80 7.96
C MET A 33 3.74 -3.31 8.16
N ARG A 34 3.24 -4.10 7.22
CA ARG A 34 3.31 -5.58 7.22
C ARG A 34 4.00 -6.08 5.96
N ARG A 35 4.69 -7.21 6.07
CA ARG A 35 5.39 -7.87 4.94
C ARG A 35 4.63 -9.10 4.51
N PHE A 36 4.52 -9.29 3.20
CA PHE A 36 3.88 -10.45 2.61
C PHE A 36 4.70 -10.91 1.41
N LYS A 37 4.70 -12.22 1.16
CA LYS A 37 5.12 -12.72 -0.15
C LYS A 37 4.05 -12.36 -1.17
N LEU A 38 4.46 -12.01 -2.36
CA LEU A 38 3.61 -11.51 -3.43
C LEU A 38 2.53 -12.53 -3.86
N ARG A 39 2.77 -13.83 -3.68
CA ARG A 39 1.81 -14.90 -3.99
C ARG A 39 0.89 -15.27 -2.82
N GLU A 40 1.20 -14.79 -1.62
CA GLU A 40 0.51 -15.09 -0.37
C GLU A 40 -0.10 -13.81 0.25
N THR A 41 -0.29 -12.77 -0.57
CA THR A 41 -0.89 -11.50 -0.12
C THR A 41 -2.38 -11.70 0.18
N PRO A 42 -2.87 -11.23 1.34
CA PRO A 42 -4.30 -11.00 1.53
C PRO A 42 -4.81 -9.95 0.53
N ASP A 43 -6.12 -9.77 0.43
CA ASP A 43 -6.71 -8.70 -0.37
C ASP A 43 -6.15 -7.34 0.02
N TYR A 44 -5.73 -6.57 -0.99
CA TYR A 44 -5.15 -5.25 -0.81
C TYR A 44 -5.43 -4.33 -1.99
N PHE A 45 -5.38 -3.04 -1.72
CA PHE A 45 -5.54 -1.99 -2.72
C PHE A 45 -4.18 -1.47 -3.15
N ALA A 46 -3.93 -1.38 -4.45
CA ALA A 46 -2.74 -0.69 -4.95
C ALA A 46 -3.10 0.75 -5.32
N LEU A 47 -2.37 1.71 -4.76
CA LEU A 47 -2.45 3.11 -5.13
C LEU A 47 -1.53 3.35 -6.33
N SER A 48 -2.13 3.67 -7.46
CA SER A 48 -1.46 4.11 -8.67
C SER A 48 -1.52 5.63 -8.71
N TYR A 49 -0.44 6.32 -8.35
CA TYR A 49 -0.33 7.74 -8.72
C TYR A 49 0.16 7.85 -10.17
N VAL A 50 -0.39 8.80 -10.92
CA VAL A 50 0.22 9.21 -12.18
C VAL A 50 1.40 10.13 -11.84
N TRP A 51 2.57 9.92 -12.46
CA TRP A 51 3.64 10.93 -12.45
C TRP A 51 3.13 12.15 -13.25
N GLY A 52 2.35 13.04 -12.62
CA GLY A 52 1.60 14.09 -13.31
C GLY A 52 0.41 14.62 -12.50
N ASN A 53 -0.42 15.43 -13.15
CA ASN A 53 -1.46 16.25 -12.51
C ASN A 53 -2.53 15.38 -11.82
N ALA A 54 -2.49 15.36 -10.49
CA ALA A 54 -3.47 14.71 -9.64
C ALA A 54 -4.86 15.31 -9.86
N SER A 55 -5.80 14.50 -10.32
CA SER A 55 -7.21 14.90 -10.29
C SER A 55 -7.82 14.46 -8.96
N PRO A 56 -8.74 15.22 -8.37
CA PRO A 56 -9.20 14.94 -7.01
C PRO A 56 -10.19 13.77 -7.01
N THR A 57 -9.70 12.53 -6.91
CA THR A 57 -10.55 11.34 -6.77
C THR A 57 -11.09 11.17 -5.34
N GLN A 58 -11.05 12.19 -4.47
CA GLN A 58 -11.35 12.08 -3.03
C GLN A 58 -12.77 11.59 -2.69
N GLU A 59 -13.77 11.83 -3.55
CA GLU A 59 -15.17 11.46 -3.26
C GLU A 59 -15.50 9.98 -3.47
N LEU A 60 -14.82 9.31 -4.40
CA LEU A 60 -14.98 7.86 -4.62
C LEU A 60 -14.42 7.04 -3.44
N PHE A 61 -13.38 7.54 -2.77
CA PHE A 61 -12.78 6.87 -1.61
C PHE A 61 -13.74 6.77 -0.42
N ARG A 62 -14.60 7.78 -0.20
CA ARG A 62 -15.48 7.85 0.97
C ARG A 62 -16.77 7.06 0.83
N THR A 63 -17.24 6.81 -0.39
CA THR A 63 -18.60 6.33 -0.66
C THR A 63 -18.67 4.84 -0.99
N ALA A 64 -17.60 4.25 -1.54
CA ALA A 64 -17.62 2.87 -2.05
C ALA A 64 -17.25 1.79 -1.01
N PHE A 65 -16.61 2.17 0.10
CA PHE A 65 -16.12 1.23 1.11
C PHE A 65 -16.49 1.70 2.50
N ASP A 66 -16.98 0.80 3.35
CA ASP A 66 -17.07 1.03 4.80
C ASP A 66 -15.67 0.89 5.43
N TRP A 67 -14.78 1.78 5.02
CA TRP A 67 -13.38 1.90 5.42
C TRP A 67 -13.18 2.11 6.92
N LYS A 68 -14.24 2.51 7.65
CA LYS A 68 -14.21 2.67 9.11
C LYS A 68 -14.49 1.36 9.85
N SER A 69 -15.23 0.42 9.25
CA SER A 69 -15.65 -0.81 9.92
C SER A 69 -14.61 -1.92 9.99
N LYS A 70 -13.61 -1.92 9.08
CA LYS A 70 -12.64 -3.01 8.97
C LYS A 70 -11.24 -2.50 8.64
N PRO A 71 -10.19 -3.13 9.21
CA PRO A 71 -8.83 -2.86 8.77
C PRO A 71 -8.67 -3.27 7.30
N PHE A 72 -7.94 -2.46 6.54
CA PHE A 72 -7.65 -2.74 5.14
C PHE A 72 -6.17 -2.53 4.82
N LEU A 73 -5.70 -3.23 3.79
CA LEU A 73 -4.31 -3.20 3.35
C LEU A 73 -4.18 -2.36 2.08
N ILE A 74 -3.18 -1.47 2.05
CA ILE A 74 -2.84 -0.69 0.87
C ILE A 74 -1.36 -0.85 0.50
N TRP A 75 -1.09 -0.82 -0.79
CA TRP A 75 0.26 -0.68 -1.33
C TRP A 75 0.38 0.69 -2.00
N ALA A 76 1.40 1.45 -1.64
CA ALA A 76 1.80 2.68 -2.32
C ALA A 76 3.31 2.69 -2.40
N ASP A 77 3.91 2.84 -3.58
CA ASP A 77 5.37 2.81 -3.76
C ASP A 77 6.09 3.88 -2.93
N ALA A 78 5.52 5.07 -2.78
CA ALA A 78 6.09 6.13 -1.94
C ALA A 78 6.22 5.74 -0.45
N VAL A 79 5.44 4.77 0.03
CA VAL A 79 5.37 4.36 1.46
C VAL A 79 5.82 2.93 1.69
N CYS A 80 5.58 2.02 0.76
CA CYS A 80 5.83 0.59 0.90
C CYS A 80 7.22 0.18 0.38
N VAL A 81 7.81 0.98 -0.51
CA VAL A 81 9.17 0.78 -1.02
C VAL A 81 10.13 1.63 -0.22
N ASN A 82 11.24 1.04 0.23
CA ASN A 82 12.30 1.79 0.90
C ASN A 82 13.01 2.71 -0.11
N GLN A 83 12.59 3.98 -0.15
CA GLN A 83 13.12 4.98 -1.08
C GLN A 83 14.60 5.31 -0.85
N SER A 84 15.14 5.02 0.34
CA SER A 84 16.56 5.21 0.67
C SER A 84 17.47 4.09 0.18
N SER A 85 16.91 2.94 -0.22
CA SER A 85 17.68 1.82 -0.79
C SER A 85 17.44 1.73 -2.30
N VAL A 86 18.41 2.19 -3.09
CA VAL A 86 18.34 2.13 -4.55
C VAL A 86 18.23 0.68 -5.04
N GLN A 87 18.92 -0.25 -4.37
CA GLN A 87 18.90 -1.68 -4.69
C GLN A 87 17.49 -2.25 -4.51
N GLU A 88 16.87 -2.03 -3.33
CA GLU A 88 15.52 -2.49 -3.04
C GLU A 88 14.50 -1.84 -3.99
N ARG A 89 14.60 -0.52 -4.19
CA ARG A 89 13.72 0.22 -5.10
C ARG A 89 13.77 -0.34 -6.51
N ASN A 90 14.96 -0.61 -7.05
CA ASN A 90 15.10 -1.18 -8.38
C ASN A 90 14.48 -2.58 -8.48
N GLN A 91 14.54 -3.39 -7.43
CA GLN A 91 13.90 -4.70 -7.38
C GLN A 91 12.37 -4.58 -7.31
N GLN A 92 11.85 -3.70 -6.47
CA GLN A 92 10.42 -3.44 -6.34
C GLN A 92 9.81 -2.91 -7.65
N VAL A 93 10.51 -1.99 -8.35
CA VAL A 93 10.10 -1.51 -9.68
C VAL A 93 9.99 -2.65 -10.69
N ARG A 94 10.92 -3.62 -10.68
CA ARG A 94 10.88 -4.79 -11.58
C ARG A 94 9.63 -5.66 -11.35
N ILE A 95 9.16 -5.77 -10.12
CA ILE A 95 7.99 -6.60 -9.77
C ILE A 95 6.68 -5.82 -9.69
N MET A 96 6.71 -4.49 -9.87
CA MET A 96 5.56 -3.61 -9.73
C MET A 96 4.37 -4.04 -10.60
N HIS A 97 4.63 -4.53 -11.81
CA HIS A 97 3.60 -5.11 -12.68
C HIS A 97 2.87 -6.31 -12.05
N ARG A 98 3.57 -7.13 -11.24
CA ARG A 98 2.97 -8.23 -10.49
C ARG A 98 2.17 -7.71 -9.30
N ILE A 99 2.65 -6.66 -8.63
CA ILE A 99 1.95 -6.02 -7.51
C ILE A 99 0.58 -5.52 -7.99
N TYR A 100 0.55 -4.69 -9.03
CA TYR A 100 -0.73 -4.23 -9.60
C TYR A 100 -1.62 -5.37 -10.09
N ARG A 101 -1.03 -6.46 -10.62
CA ARG A 101 -1.77 -7.65 -11.06
C ARG A 101 -2.44 -8.40 -9.91
N PHE A 102 -1.82 -8.46 -8.74
CA PHE A 102 -2.35 -9.19 -7.58
C PHE A 102 -3.20 -8.32 -6.63
N ALA A 103 -3.26 -7.01 -6.86
CA ALA A 103 -4.11 -6.11 -6.10
C ALA A 103 -5.59 -6.40 -6.40
N SER A 104 -6.43 -6.39 -5.36
CA SER A 104 -7.87 -6.62 -5.50
C SER A 104 -8.53 -5.48 -6.27
N SER A 105 -8.02 -4.25 -6.10
CA SER A 105 -8.37 -3.07 -6.88
C SER A 105 -7.18 -2.13 -6.99
N VAL A 106 -7.09 -1.42 -8.11
CA VAL A 106 -6.11 -0.35 -8.32
C VAL A 106 -6.83 0.99 -8.27
N TRP A 107 -6.37 1.87 -7.38
CA TRP A 107 -6.92 3.20 -7.18
C TRP A 107 -6.02 4.21 -7.88
N VAL A 108 -6.57 4.91 -8.88
CA VAL A 108 -5.85 5.93 -9.63
C VAL A 108 -6.09 7.31 -9.01
N TYR A 109 -5.00 8.01 -8.73
CA TYR A 109 -4.97 9.39 -8.26
C TYR A 109 -4.35 10.32 -9.30
#